data_AF-A0A8G1RV73-F1
#
_entry.id   AF-A0A8G1RV73-F1
#
_cell.length_a   1.000
_cell.length_b   1.000
_cell.length_c   1.000
_cell.angle_alpha   90.00
_cell.angle_beta   90.00
_cell.angle_gamma   90.00
#
_symmetry.space_group_name_H-M   'P 1'
#
loop_
_entity.id
_entity.type
_entity.pdbx_description
1 polymer ?
#
loop_
_entity_poly.entity_id
_entity_poly.type
_entity_poly.pdbx_seq_one_letter_code
_entity_poly.pdbx_strand_id
1 'polypeptide(L)'
;MSSIKNVALAGASGNVGSQVLHALLAQDFTVTILTRKPATATTFPAAATVKQVDFASPASLTAALAGQDAVIDTTFSSDIHTPLRLIDAAAAAGVSRFITSDFGLDPTNPGIHALPVFARKKAAYEAVQRHAAASTLTYTVVACGVFLDWALRSGFAGLDFPRRKVRIFGTGDNVVPWTTLEDVGRATAAVLLHPQETRNRAVYVYSVYLSQSQLVGVVKKVLGVEGWEETSERDMRGLVEGALADLREGREVTAATFEVQIQYCIATRELAYPWERDDNGLLGVREWGSEEVEELVQRVAGGV
;
A
#
# COMPACT_ATOMS: atom_id res chain seq x y z
N MET A 1 6.79 -18.31 -20.30
CA MET A 1 7.61 -17.30 -19.59
C MET A 1 8.52 -18.05 -18.64
N SER A 2 9.77 -17.63 -18.49
CA SER A 2 10.67 -18.17 -17.47
C SER A 2 10.06 -18.00 -16.08
N SER A 3 10.35 -18.93 -15.18
CA SER A 3 10.02 -18.80 -13.76
C SER A 3 10.75 -17.57 -13.20
N ILE A 4 10.05 -16.71 -12.47
CA ILE A 4 10.63 -15.57 -11.75
C ILE A 4 11.42 -16.12 -10.56
N LYS A 5 12.70 -15.74 -10.44
CA LYS A 5 13.60 -16.18 -9.36
C LYS A 5 14.35 -15.03 -8.70
N ASN A 6 14.92 -14.11 -9.49
CA ASN A 6 15.67 -12.97 -8.99
C ASN A 6 14.73 -11.77 -8.82
N VAL A 7 14.55 -11.30 -7.59
CA VAL A 7 13.59 -10.24 -7.26
C VAL A 7 14.31 -9.07 -6.61
N ALA A 8 14.26 -7.91 -7.25
CA ALA A 8 14.69 -6.67 -6.64
C ALA A 8 13.54 -6.00 -5.86
N LEU A 9 13.80 -5.58 -4.63
CA LEU A 9 12.84 -4.90 -3.75
C LEU A 9 13.38 -3.52 -3.36
N ALA A 10 12.69 -2.46 -3.77
CA ALA A 10 12.96 -1.10 -3.34
C ALA A 10 12.02 -0.70 -2.19
N GLY A 11 12.55 -0.10 -1.13
CA GLY A 11 11.74 0.32 0.02
C GLY A 11 11.52 -0.77 1.09
N ALA A 12 12.42 -1.75 1.17
CA ALA A 12 12.30 -2.93 2.06
C ALA A 12 12.21 -2.62 3.57
N SER A 13 12.57 -1.41 4.02
CA SER A 13 12.47 -1.01 5.43
C SER A 13 11.13 -0.34 5.79
N GLY A 14 10.23 -0.15 4.82
CA GLY A 14 8.93 0.48 5.04
C GLY A 14 7.87 -0.49 5.59
N ASN A 15 6.69 0.04 5.91
CA ASN A 15 5.56 -0.74 6.41
C ASN A 15 5.20 -1.91 5.49
N VAL A 16 5.01 -1.65 4.19
CA VAL A 16 4.72 -2.69 3.20
C VAL A 16 5.99 -3.47 2.85
N GLY A 17 7.10 -2.78 2.55
CA GLY A 17 8.33 -3.41 2.08
C GLY A 17 8.92 -4.44 3.03
N SER A 18 8.79 -4.25 4.35
CA SER A 18 9.27 -5.21 5.33
C SER A 18 8.46 -6.52 5.31
N GLN A 19 7.14 -6.44 5.14
CA GLN A 19 6.27 -7.60 5.02
C GLN A 19 6.46 -8.32 3.68
N VAL A 20 6.66 -7.56 2.59
CA VAL A 20 7.02 -8.13 1.28
C VAL A 20 8.36 -8.85 1.37
N LEU A 21 9.37 -8.25 2.00
CA LEU A 21 10.68 -8.90 2.18
C LEU A 21 10.54 -10.22 2.94
N HIS A 22 9.80 -10.23 4.05
CA HIS A 22 9.55 -11.44 4.82
C HIS A 22 8.86 -12.52 3.97
N ALA A 23 7.82 -12.15 3.21
CA ALA A 23 7.10 -13.08 2.35
C ALA A 23 7.94 -13.62 1.18
N LEU A 24 8.80 -12.78 0.57
CA LEU A 24 9.72 -13.23 -0.48
C LEU A 24 10.76 -14.23 0.05
N LEU A 25 11.32 -13.97 1.24
CA LEU A 25 12.33 -14.85 1.85
C LEU A 25 11.75 -16.17 2.37
N ALA A 26 10.44 -16.23 2.59
CA ALA A 26 9.73 -17.48 2.89
C ALA A 26 9.48 -18.35 1.64
N GLN A 27 9.83 -17.84 0.46
CA GLN A 27 9.72 -18.52 -0.84
C GLN A 27 11.11 -18.73 -1.43
N ASP A 28 11.20 -19.46 -2.54
CA ASP A 28 12.45 -19.77 -3.25
C ASP A 28 12.89 -18.64 -4.21
N PHE A 29 12.87 -17.38 -3.72
CA PHE A 29 13.34 -16.20 -4.45
C PHE A 29 14.74 -15.78 -3.98
N THR A 30 15.57 -15.35 -4.94
CA THR A 30 16.83 -14.65 -4.65
C THR A 30 16.55 -13.15 -4.55
N VAL A 31 16.56 -12.61 -3.34
CA VAL A 31 16.13 -11.22 -3.08
C VAL A 31 17.31 -10.25 -3.08
N THR A 32 17.20 -9.18 -3.88
CA THR A 32 18.10 -8.03 -3.87
C THR A 32 17.37 -6.79 -3.36
N ILE A 33 17.78 -6.26 -2.21
CA ILE A 33 17.24 -5.02 -1.64
C ILE A 33 17.96 -3.82 -2.25
N LEU A 34 17.19 -2.87 -2.78
CA LEU A 34 17.69 -1.57 -3.24
C LEU A 34 17.52 -0.53 -2.14
N THR A 35 18.62 0.06 -1.69
CA THR A 35 18.64 1.08 -0.63
C THR A 35 19.36 2.36 -1.07
N ARG A 36 18.87 3.51 -0.58
CA ARG A 36 19.56 4.81 -0.73
C ARG A 36 20.78 4.91 0.19
N LYS A 37 20.63 4.40 1.42
CA LYS A 37 21.67 4.46 2.46
C LYS A 37 22.61 3.27 2.33
N PRO A 38 23.87 3.38 2.80
CA PRO A 38 24.78 2.26 2.89
C PRO A 38 24.14 1.07 3.62
N ALA A 39 24.55 -0.16 3.28
CA ALA A 39 24.02 -1.39 3.88
C ALA A 39 24.18 -1.45 5.42
N THR A 40 25.07 -0.65 6.00
CA THR A 40 25.28 -0.55 7.44
C THR A 40 24.22 0.29 8.17
N ALA A 41 23.40 1.07 7.45
CA ALA A 41 22.42 1.97 8.05
C ALA A 41 21.13 1.25 8.51
N THR A 42 20.85 0.08 7.95
CA THR A 42 19.68 -0.75 8.28
C THR A 42 20.07 -2.21 8.19
N THR A 43 19.79 -2.97 9.25
CA THR A 43 20.02 -4.42 9.25
C THR A 43 18.89 -5.13 8.51
N PHE A 44 19.24 -5.88 7.46
CA PHE A 44 18.33 -6.78 6.75
C PHE A 44 18.71 -8.24 7.02
N PRO A 45 17.79 -9.21 6.83
CA PRO A 45 18.12 -10.63 6.95
C PRO A 45 19.28 -11.01 6.02
N ALA A 46 20.21 -11.83 6.52
CA ALA A 46 21.40 -12.25 5.78
C ALA A 46 21.08 -13.01 4.46
N ALA A 47 19.86 -13.53 4.33
CA ALA A 47 19.37 -14.19 3.13
C ALA A 47 19.13 -13.22 1.95
N ALA A 48 19.06 -11.91 2.20
CA ALA A 48 18.89 -10.90 1.15
C ALA A 48 20.22 -10.20 0.83
N THR A 49 20.47 -9.98 -0.46
CA THR A 49 21.61 -9.16 -0.92
C THR A 49 21.21 -7.68 -0.86
N VAL A 50 22.04 -6.82 -0.27
CA VAL A 50 21.77 -5.37 -0.21
C VAL A 50 22.63 -4.64 -1.22
N LYS A 51 22.00 -3.88 -2.13
CA LYS A 51 22.67 -2.98 -3.06
C LYS A 51 22.32 -1.52 -2.76
N GLN A 52 23.34 -0.72 -2.48
CA GLN A 52 23.18 0.73 -2.43
C GLN A 52 23.06 1.27 -3.85
N VAL A 53 22.04 2.09 -4.08
CA VAL A 53 21.76 2.70 -5.39
C VAL A 53 21.42 4.17 -5.23
N ASP A 54 21.76 4.94 -6.25
CA ASP A 54 21.26 6.31 -6.40
C ASP A 54 19.95 6.26 -7.18
N PHE A 55 18.83 6.41 -6.49
CA PHE A 55 17.50 6.50 -7.10
C PHE A 55 17.34 7.73 -8.01
N ALA A 56 18.30 8.67 -7.95
CA ALA A 56 18.32 9.79 -8.87
C ALA A 56 18.96 9.47 -10.23
N SER A 57 19.75 8.40 -10.31
CA SER A 57 20.58 8.04 -11.47
C SER A 57 19.98 6.85 -12.22
N PRO A 58 19.46 7.06 -13.45
CA PRO A 58 19.00 5.96 -14.29
C PRO A 58 20.07 4.89 -14.51
N ALA A 59 21.34 5.28 -14.69
CA ALA A 59 22.44 4.35 -14.87
C ALA A 59 22.68 3.47 -13.61
N SER A 60 22.59 4.06 -12.42
CA SER A 60 22.72 3.31 -11.15
C SER A 60 21.60 2.29 -10.99
N LEU A 61 20.36 2.71 -11.28
CA LEU A 61 19.19 1.83 -11.20
C LEU A 61 19.27 0.69 -12.23
N THR A 62 19.54 0.99 -13.51
CA THR A 62 19.63 -0.04 -14.56
C THR A 62 20.73 -1.05 -14.27
N ALA A 63 21.91 -0.61 -13.81
CA ALA A 63 22.99 -1.50 -13.43
C ALA A 63 22.63 -2.41 -12.24
N ALA A 64 21.91 -1.89 -11.25
CA ALA A 64 21.47 -2.68 -10.10
C ALA A 64 20.43 -3.74 -10.46
N LEU A 65 19.59 -3.45 -11.46
CA LEU A 65 18.50 -4.28 -11.97
C LEU A 65 18.92 -5.31 -13.03
N ALA A 66 20.16 -5.25 -13.53
CA ALA A 66 20.67 -6.25 -14.46
C ALA A 66 20.58 -7.67 -13.87
N GLY A 67 19.98 -8.59 -14.63
CA GLY A 67 19.78 -9.99 -14.24
C GLY A 67 18.64 -10.24 -13.24
N GLN A 68 17.83 -9.22 -12.91
CA GLN A 68 16.62 -9.40 -12.12
C GLN A 68 15.44 -9.80 -13.02
N ASP A 69 14.62 -10.74 -12.56
CA ASP A 69 13.41 -11.17 -13.26
C ASP A 69 12.23 -10.25 -12.94
N ALA A 70 12.16 -9.78 -11.69
CA ALA A 70 11.10 -8.92 -11.21
C ALA A 70 11.62 -7.77 -10.34
N VAL A 71 10.88 -6.66 -10.34
CA VAL A 71 11.08 -5.51 -9.46
C VAL A 71 9.80 -5.22 -8.69
N ILE A 72 9.92 -5.04 -7.38
CA ILE A 72 8.83 -4.59 -6.52
C ILE A 72 9.22 -3.24 -5.94
N ASP A 73 8.41 -2.23 -6.25
CA ASP A 73 8.53 -0.89 -5.68
C ASP A 73 7.60 -0.76 -4.47
N THR A 74 8.15 -0.61 -3.28
CA THR A 74 7.41 -0.22 -2.05
C THR A 74 7.95 1.09 -1.49
N THR A 75 8.53 1.95 -2.33
CA THR A 75 9.12 3.21 -1.90
C THR A 75 8.06 4.24 -1.56
N PHE A 76 8.36 5.11 -0.59
CA PHE A 76 7.61 6.34 -0.37
C PHE A 76 8.59 7.51 -0.36
N SER A 77 8.41 8.44 -1.30
CA SER A 77 9.29 9.58 -1.52
C SER A 77 8.45 10.81 -1.88
N SER A 78 8.92 11.98 -1.50
CA SER A 78 8.37 13.27 -1.94
C SER A 78 8.66 13.55 -3.41
N ASP A 79 9.71 12.92 -3.96
CA ASP A 79 10.01 12.98 -5.38
C ASP A 79 9.08 12.04 -6.16
N ILE A 80 8.16 12.64 -6.92
CA ILE A 80 7.21 11.94 -7.78
C ILE A 80 7.88 11.16 -8.92
N HIS A 81 9.12 11.51 -9.29
CA HIS A 81 9.85 10.86 -10.39
C HIS A 81 10.61 9.61 -9.95
N THR A 82 10.80 9.38 -8.65
CA THR A 82 11.45 8.16 -8.12
C THR A 82 10.85 6.88 -8.70
N PRO A 83 9.52 6.62 -8.61
CA PRO A 83 8.93 5.42 -9.19
C PRO A 83 9.06 5.36 -10.71
N LEU A 84 8.97 6.51 -11.40
CA LEU A 84 9.08 6.56 -12.86
C LEU A 84 10.46 6.11 -13.34
N ARG A 85 11.52 6.63 -12.70
CA ARG A 85 12.90 6.23 -13.00
C ARG A 85 13.17 4.77 -12.72
N LEU A 86 12.55 4.21 -11.68
CA LEU A 86 12.67 2.79 -11.36
C LEU A 86 11.98 1.91 -12.42
N ILE A 87 10.80 2.32 -12.91
CA ILE A 87 10.11 1.65 -14.02
C ILE A 87 10.93 1.72 -15.31
N ASP A 88 11.44 2.91 -15.67
CA ASP A 88 12.27 3.11 -16.86
C ASP A 88 13.54 2.24 -16.81
N ALA A 89 14.20 2.19 -15.65
CA ALA A 89 15.38 1.37 -15.43
C ALA A 89 15.07 -0.14 -15.50
N ALA A 90 13.92 -0.58 -14.97
CA ALA A 90 13.49 -1.97 -15.06
C ALA A 90 13.24 -2.39 -16.52
N ALA A 91 12.56 -1.54 -17.30
CA ALA A 91 12.37 -1.77 -18.73
C ALA A 91 13.71 -1.83 -19.48
N ALA A 92 14.62 -0.88 -19.22
CA ALA A 92 15.94 -0.83 -19.84
C ALA A 92 16.84 -2.03 -19.47
N ALA A 93 16.70 -2.57 -18.26
CA ALA A 93 17.43 -3.75 -17.78
C ALA A 93 16.84 -5.09 -18.29
N GLY A 94 15.70 -5.06 -18.99
CA GLY A 94 15.04 -6.27 -19.50
C GLY A 94 14.27 -7.06 -18.43
N VAL A 95 13.87 -6.42 -17.33
CA VAL A 95 13.04 -7.03 -16.29
C VAL A 95 11.72 -7.52 -16.89
N SER A 96 11.24 -8.68 -16.43
CA SER A 96 10.00 -9.29 -16.95
C SER A 96 8.74 -8.83 -16.22
N ARG A 97 8.81 -8.55 -14.91
CA ARG A 97 7.67 -8.14 -14.08
C ARG A 97 8.00 -6.94 -13.19
N PHE A 98 7.11 -5.96 -13.15
CA PHE A 98 7.14 -4.83 -12.23
C PHE A 98 5.89 -4.82 -11.33
N ILE A 99 6.06 -4.65 -10.03
CA ILE A 99 4.95 -4.36 -9.10
C ILE A 99 5.11 -2.92 -8.62
N THR A 100 4.11 -2.09 -8.89
CA THR A 100 4.15 -0.65 -8.59
C THR A 100 3.88 -0.36 -7.11
N SER A 101 4.45 0.74 -6.59
CA SER A 101 4.15 1.25 -5.25
C SER A 101 2.77 1.90 -5.19
N ASP A 102 1.72 1.14 -5.49
CA ASP A 102 0.34 1.57 -5.36
C ASP A 102 -0.21 1.23 -3.98
N PHE A 103 -0.44 -0.05 -3.65
CA PHE A 103 -0.88 -0.52 -2.32
C PHE A 103 -1.95 0.36 -1.68
N GLY A 104 -3.14 0.37 -2.29
CA GLY A 104 -4.24 1.21 -1.81
C GLY A 104 -5.57 0.92 -2.47
N LEU A 105 -6.30 2.00 -2.77
CA LEU A 105 -7.62 1.97 -3.41
C LEU A 105 -7.51 1.59 -4.90
N ASP A 106 -8.66 1.39 -5.53
CA ASP A 106 -8.73 0.93 -6.92
C ASP A 106 -8.03 1.92 -7.89
N PRO A 107 -6.93 1.49 -8.57
CA PRO A 107 -6.18 2.33 -9.50
C PRO A 107 -6.96 2.62 -10.80
N THR A 108 -8.08 1.93 -11.03
CA THR A 108 -8.92 2.19 -12.22
C THR A 108 -10.00 3.24 -11.97
N ASN A 109 -10.24 3.61 -10.70
CA ASN A 109 -11.24 4.61 -10.36
C ASN A 109 -10.71 6.04 -10.64
N PRO A 110 -11.28 6.78 -11.62
CA PRO A 110 -10.79 8.12 -11.96
C PRO A 110 -10.99 9.13 -10.83
N GLY A 111 -11.97 8.93 -9.94
CA GLY A 111 -12.20 9.79 -8.78
C GLY A 111 -11.06 9.71 -7.75
N ILE A 112 -10.43 8.54 -7.60
CA ILE A 112 -9.24 8.36 -6.76
C ILE A 112 -8.05 9.10 -7.39
N HIS A 113 -7.79 8.87 -8.66
CA HIS A 113 -6.68 9.49 -9.40
C HIS A 113 -6.85 10.99 -9.67
N ALA A 114 -8.01 11.56 -9.37
CA ALA A 114 -8.23 13.01 -9.40
C ALA A 114 -7.65 13.73 -8.16
N LEU A 115 -7.44 13.00 -7.05
CA LEU A 115 -6.94 13.59 -5.80
C LEU A 115 -5.39 13.63 -5.78
N PRO A 116 -4.77 14.77 -5.43
CA PRO A 116 -3.32 14.93 -5.39
C PRO A 116 -2.56 13.89 -4.57
N VAL A 117 -3.14 13.37 -3.49
CA VAL A 117 -2.52 12.32 -2.66
C VAL A 117 -2.20 11.05 -3.46
N PHE A 118 -2.94 10.78 -4.54
CA PHE A 118 -2.73 9.63 -5.44
C PHE A 118 -1.94 9.99 -6.71
N ALA A 119 -1.51 11.24 -6.90
CA ALA A 119 -0.87 11.68 -8.14
C ALA A 119 0.39 10.86 -8.51
N ARG A 120 1.20 10.49 -7.50
CA ARG A 120 2.37 9.63 -7.71
C ARG A 120 1.99 8.22 -8.18
N LYS A 121 0.93 7.65 -7.60
CA LYS A 121 0.43 6.31 -7.93
C LYS A 121 -0.14 6.29 -9.35
N LYS A 122 -0.96 7.29 -9.69
CA LYS A 122 -1.45 7.53 -11.06
C LYS A 122 -0.30 7.58 -12.07
N ALA A 123 0.71 8.42 -11.83
CA ALA A 123 1.84 8.56 -12.74
C ALA A 123 2.62 7.24 -12.92
N ALA A 124 2.83 6.49 -11.83
CA ALA A 124 3.49 5.18 -11.90
C ALA A 124 2.64 4.15 -12.66
N TYR A 125 1.32 4.13 -12.44
CA TYR A 125 0.41 3.23 -13.14
C TYR A 125 0.38 3.50 -14.65
N GLU A 126 0.23 4.76 -15.04
CA GLU A 126 0.27 5.16 -16.47
C GLU A 126 1.63 4.86 -17.10
N ALA A 127 2.74 5.06 -16.38
CA ALA A 127 4.07 4.77 -16.88
C ALA A 127 4.30 3.27 -17.09
N VAL A 128 3.91 2.43 -16.13
CA VAL A 128 4.11 0.99 -16.26
C VAL A 128 3.25 0.39 -17.37
N GLN A 129 2.04 0.93 -17.58
CA GLN A 129 1.18 0.56 -18.71
C GLN A 129 1.82 0.91 -20.06
N ARG A 130 2.40 2.11 -20.19
CA ARG A 130 3.13 2.50 -21.41
C ARG A 130 4.30 1.57 -21.71
N HIS A 131 5.10 1.21 -20.69
CA HIS A 131 6.20 0.27 -20.88
C HIS A 131 5.72 -1.13 -21.23
N ALA A 132 4.62 -1.60 -20.63
CA ALA A 132 4.07 -2.91 -20.94
C ALA A 132 3.46 -3.01 -22.35
N ALA A 133 3.05 -1.88 -22.93
CA ALA A 133 2.61 -1.80 -24.33
C ALA A 133 3.79 -1.71 -25.33
N ALA A 134 4.95 -1.22 -24.90
CA ALA A 134 6.09 -0.92 -25.76
C ALA A 134 7.29 -1.89 -25.61
N SER A 135 7.25 -2.80 -24.63
CA SER A 135 8.36 -3.70 -24.30
C SER A 135 7.89 -5.06 -23.81
N THR A 136 8.82 -5.92 -23.41
CA THR A 136 8.51 -7.21 -22.77
C THR A 136 8.15 -7.08 -21.29
N LEU A 137 8.35 -5.91 -20.68
CA LEU A 137 8.02 -5.65 -19.27
C LEU A 137 6.52 -5.88 -19.05
N THR A 138 6.18 -6.58 -17.98
CA THR A 138 4.78 -6.68 -17.53
C THR A 138 4.61 -6.08 -16.16
N TYR A 139 3.36 -5.80 -15.80
CA TYR A 139 3.07 -5.20 -14.52
C TYR A 139 1.97 -5.90 -13.75
N THR A 140 1.97 -5.67 -12.45
CA THR A 140 0.83 -5.92 -11.57
C THR A 140 0.68 -4.76 -10.60
N VAL A 141 -0.54 -4.33 -10.33
CA VAL A 141 -0.84 -3.38 -9.26
C VAL A 141 -1.57 -4.13 -8.15
N VAL A 142 -1.11 -4.01 -6.90
CA VAL A 142 -1.79 -4.63 -5.75
C VAL A 142 -2.72 -3.59 -5.12
N ALA A 143 -4.02 -3.71 -5.38
CA ALA A 143 -5.07 -2.94 -4.73
C ALA A 143 -5.51 -3.68 -3.45
N CYS A 144 -5.26 -3.08 -2.30
CA CYS A 144 -5.45 -3.72 -0.99
C CYS A 144 -6.24 -2.87 0.00
N GLY A 145 -6.86 -1.78 -0.46
CA GLY A 145 -7.67 -0.93 0.39
C GLY A 145 -6.83 -0.22 1.44
N VAL A 146 -7.26 -0.30 2.70
CA VAL A 146 -6.61 0.37 3.83
C VAL A 146 -5.81 -0.63 4.67
N PHE A 147 -4.59 -0.26 5.06
CA PHE A 147 -3.76 -1.07 5.95
C PHE A 147 -4.35 -1.10 7.37
N LEU A 148 -5.05 -2.18 7.74
CA LEU A 148 -5.84 -2.26 8.98
C LEU A 148 -5.01 -2.02 10.22
N ASP A 149 -3.95 -2.80 10.39
CA ASP A 149 -3.11 -2.80 11.57
C ASP A 149 -2.29 -1.50 11.68
N TRP A 150 -1.86 -0.92 10.56
CA TRP A 150 -1.25 0.41 10.54
C TRP A 150 -2.26 1.49 10.91
N ALA A 151 -3.47 1.46 10.35
CA ALA A 151 -4.47 2.49 10.58
C ALA A 151 -4.99 2.52 12.02
N LEU A 152 -5.04 1.37 12.69
CA LEU A 152 -5.31 1.27 14.12
C LEU A 152 -4.16 1.82 14.97
N ARG A 153 -2.89 1.53 14.61
CA ARG A 153 -1.72 2.02 15.35
C ARG A 153 -1.47 3.52 15.19
N SER A 154 -1.70 4.06 13.99
CA SER A 154 -1.40 5.46 13.67
C SER A 154 -2.54 6.42 14.02
N GLY A 155 -3.73 5.89 14.30
CA GLY A 155 -4.95 6.68 14.45
C GLY A 155 -5.59 7.11 13.13
N PHE A 156 -5.03 6.70 11.99
CA PHE A 156 -5.57 7.02 10.66
C PHE A 156 -7.03 6.57 10.47
N ALA A 157 -7.43 5.47 11.12
CA ALA A 157 -8.82 4.98 11.11
C ALA A 157 -9.78 5.87 11.93
N GLY A 158 -9.33 7.01 12.45
CA GLY A 158 -10.11 7.89 13.31
C GLY A 158 -10.22 7.35 14.74
N LEU A 159 -9.25 6.53 15.18
CA LEU A 159 -9.27 5.85 16.47
C LEU A 159 -7.99 6.17 17.25
N ASP A 160 -8.09 6.96 18.32
CA ASP A 160 -6.99 7.22 19.25
C ASP A 160 -7.22 6.36 20.50
N PHE A 161 -6.52 5.22 20.58
CA PHE A 161 -6.68 4.26 21.68
C PHE A 161 -6.26 4.86 23.04
N PRO A 162 -5.07 5.51 23.19
CA PRO A 162 -4.66 6.09 24.46
C PRO A 162 -5.62 7.15 25.00
N ARG A 163 -6.15 8.00 24.12
CA ARG A 163 -7.07 9.08 24.51
C ARG A 163 -8.54 8.67 24.48
N ARG A 164 -8.83 7.42 24.08
CA ARG A 164 -10.19 6.90 23.83
C ARG A 164 -11.02 7.88 22.99
N LYS A 165 -10.47 8.33 21.86
CA LYS A 165 -11.21 9.22 20.95
C LYS A 165 -11.56 8.51 19.65
N VAL A 166 -12.77 8.76 19.18
CA VAL A 166 -13.26 8.34 17.86
C VAL A 166 -13.60 9.58 17.05
N ARG A 167 -13.07 9.67 15.83
CA ARG A 167 -13.44 10.65 14.81
C ARG A 167 -14.08 9.92 13.64
N ILE A 168 -15.40 9.96 13.57
CA ILE A 168 -16.19 9.33 12.50
C ILE A 168 -16.11 10.16 11.21
N PHE A 169 -15.79 9.51 10.09
CA PHE A 169 -15.73 10.13 8.77
C PHE A 169 -17.11 10.04 8.10
N GLY A 170 -17.76 11.18 7.86
CA GLY A 170 -19.11 11.23 7.30
C GLY A 170 -20.14 10.56 8.22
N THR A 171 -20.70 9.43 7.77
CA THR A 171 -21.58 8.60 8.61
C THR A 171 -20.85 7.44 9.28
N GLY A 172 -19.64 7.10 8.84
CA GLY A 172 -18.90 5.92 9.30
C GLY A 172 -19.39 4.59 8.70
N ASP A 173 -20.47 4.60 7.92
CA ASP A 173 -21.15 3.37 7.47
C ASP A 173 -20.69 2.86 6.11
N ASN A 174 -19.74 3.54 5.46
CA ASN A 174 -19.20 3.05 4.20
C ASN A 174 -18.30 1.84 4.46
N VAL A 175 -18.67 0.68 3.91
CA VAL A 175 -17.89 -0.55 4.04
C VAL A 175 -16.76 -0.51 3.02
N VAL A 176 -15.53 -0.70 3.48
CA VAL A 176 -14.33 -0.67 2.65
C VAL A 176 -13.43 -1.88 2.91
N PRO A 177 -12.54 -2.23 1.96
CA PRO A 177 -11.53 -3.26 2.16
C PRO A 177 -10.47 -2.80 3.15
N TRP A 178 -10.25 -3.63 4.16
CA TRP A 178 -9.15 -3.53 5.11
C TRP A 178 -8.23 -4.74 4.93
N THR A 179 -6.93 -4.50 4.81
CA THR A 179 -5.94 -5.57 4.65
C THR A 179 -4.85 -5.38 5.69
N THR A 180 -4.41 -6.46 6.34
CA THR A 180 -3.22 -6.37 7.19
C THR A 180 -1.97 -6.20 6.36
N LEU A 181 -0.97 -5.49 6.87
CA LEU A 181 0.33 -5.37 6.21
C LEU A 181 0.95 -6.76 5.92
N GLU A 182 0.73 -7.74 6.80
CA GLU A 182 1.18 -9.12 6.60
C GLU A 182 0.55 -9.73 5.34
N ASP A 183 -0.78 -9.62 5.18
CA ASP A 183 -1.48 -10.14 4.01
C ASP A 183 -1.13 -9.36 2.73
N VAL A 184 -0.88 -8.05 2.82
CA VAL A 184 -0.32 -7.28 1.69
C VAL A 184 1.04 -7.85 1.27
N GLY A 185 1.92 -8.14 2.22
CA GLY A 185 3.23 -8.76 1.96
C GLY A 185 3.10 -10.12 1.28
N ARG A 186 2.25 -10.99 1.83
CA ARG A 186 1.96 -12.34 1.32
C ARG A 186 1.42 -12.28 -0.12
N ALA A 187 0.39 -11.46 -0.35
CA ALA A 187 -0.23 -11.30 -1.66
C ALA A 187 0.77 -10.79 -2.71
N THR A 188 1.58 -9.81 -2.33
CA THR A 188 2.58 -9.20 -3.23
C THR A 188 3.64 -10.21 -3.67
N ALA A 189 4.14 -11.05 -2.77
CA ALA A 189 5.05 -12.12 -3.12
C ALA A 189 4.36 -13.19 -4.00
N ALA A 190 3.12 -13.55 -3.67
CA ALA A 190 2.34 -14.54 -4.41
C ALA A 190 2.06 -14.12 -5.87
N VAL A 191 1.94 -12.81 -6.16
CA VAL A 191 1.80 -12.31 -7.54
C VAL A 191 2.90 -12.86 -8.46
N LEU A 192 4.14 -12.97 -7.95
CA LEU A 192 5.28 -13.46 -8.73
C LEU A 192 5.22 -14.98 -9.00
N LEU A 193 4.44 -15.72 -8.22
CA LEU A 193 4.18 -17.16 -8.43
C LEU A 193 3.09 -17.41 -9.48
N HIS A 194 2.27 -16.39 -9.77
CA HIS A 194 1.16 -16.45 -10.73
C HIS A 194 1.35 -15.47 -11.90
N PRO A 195 2.46 -15.55 -12.67
CA PRO A 195 2.80 -14.53 -13.63
C PRO A 195 1.84 -14.47 -14.83
N GLN A 196 1.02 -15.49 -15.11
CA GLN A 196 0.04 -15.41 -16.20
C GLN A 196 -1.25 -14.74 -15.72
N GLU A 197 -1.76 -15.18 -14.58
CA GLU A 197 -3.04 -14.78 -14.01
C GLU A 197 -3.05 -13.32 -13.51
N THR A 198 -1.87 -12.80 -13.18
CA THR A 198 -1.66 -11.44 -12.68
C THR A 198 -1.04 -10.50 -13.71
N ARG A 199 -0.89 -10.94 -14.97
CA ARG A 199 -0.24 -10.18 -16.04
C ARG A 199 -1.03 -8.92 -16.42
N ASN A 200 -0.35 -7.77 -16.36
CA ASN A 200 -0.80 -6.48 -16.88
C ASN A 200 -2.18 -6.04 -16.36
N ARG A 201 -2.43 -6.23 -15.07
CA ARG A 201 -3.67 -5.80 -14.42
C ARG A 201 -3.48 -5.46 -12.95
N ALA A 202 -4.46 -4.78 -12.38
CA ALA A 202 -4.62 -4.73 -10.92
C ALA A 202 -5.10 -6.09 -10.39
N VAL A 203 -4.59 -6.49 -9.24
CA VAL A 203 -5.11 -7.57 -8.40
C VAL A 203 -5.72 -6.96 -7.15
N TYR A 204 -6.83 -7.53 -6.68
CA TYR A 204 -7.61 -6.97 -5.58
C TYR A 204 -7.58 -7.93 -4.40
N VAL A 205 -7.09 -7.47 -3.25
CA VAL A 205 -7.01 -8.28 -2.02
C VAL A 205 -7.60 -7.56 -0.82
N TYR A 206 -8.07 -8.32 0.16
CA TYR A 206 -8.57 -7.80 1.43
C TYR A 206 -8.43 -8.86 2.53
N SER A 207 -8.21 -8.43 3.76
CA SER A 207 -8.35 -9.32 4.93
C SER A 207 -9.80 -9.32 5.42
N VAL A 208 -10.46 -8.16 5.47
CA VAL A 208 -11.84 -8.03 5.93
C VAL A 208 -12.53 -6.81 5.30
N TYR A 209 -13.84 -6.90 5.08
CA TYR A 209 -14.68 -5.74 4.76
C TYR A 209 -15.36 -5.22 6.02
N LEU A 210 -15.11 -3.95 6.35
CA LEU A 210 -15.75 -3.29 7.48
C LEU A 210 -16.03 -1.83 7.15
N SER A 211 -17.13 -1.31 7.69
CA SER A 211 -17.30 0.13 7.86
C SER A 211 -16.50 0.63 9.06
N GLN A 212 -16.26 1.94 9.12
CA GLN A 212 -15.62 2.54 10.28
C GLN A 212 -16.47 2.32 11.55
N SER A 213 -17.79 2.48 11.45
CA SER A 213 -18.72 2.23 12.56
C SER A 213 -18.63 0.78 13.06
N GLN A 214 -18.50 -0.20 12.17
CA GLN A 214 -18.29 -1.60 12.54
C GLN A 214 -16.94 -1.80 13.24
N LEU A 215 -15.86 -1.21 12.71
CA LEU A 215 -14.53 -1.27 13.34
C LEU A 215 -14.53 -0.64 14.75
N VAL A 216 -15.18 0.52 14.92
CA VAL A 216 -15.37 1.15 16.24
C VAL A 216 -16.14 0.24 17.19
N GLY A 217 -17.17 -0.45 16.69
CA GLY A 217 -17.92 -1.45 17.45
C GLY A 217 -17.03 -2.58 17.97
N VAL A 218 -16.15 -3.12 17.12
CA VAL A 218 -15.16 -4.13 17.51
C VAL A 218 -14.19 -3.57 18.56
N VAL A 219 -13.67 -2.36 18.35
CA VAL A 219 -12.76 -1.71 19.32
C VAL A 219 -13.41 -1.55 20.69
N LYS A 220 -14.65 -1.08 20.75
CA LYS A 220 -15.38 -0.91 22.00
C LYS A 220 -15.74 -2.25 22.66
N LYS A 221 -16.00 -3.29 21.87
CA LYS A 221 -16.20 -4.66 22.38
C LYS A 221 -14.93 -5.16 23.10
N VAL A 222 -13.75 -4.94 22.53
CA VAL A 222 -12.47 -5.43 23.06
C VAL A 222 -11.94 -4.56 24.22
N LEU A 223 -12.01 -3.23 24.10
CA LEU A 223 -11.38 -2.28 25.03
C LEU A 223 -12.34 -1.66 26.06
N GLY A 224 -13.62 -2.07 26.02
CA GLY A 224 -14.69 -1.53 26.84
C GLY A 224 -15.35 -0.28 26.23
N VAL A 225 -16.65 -0.15 26.46
CA VAL A 225 -17.50 0.92 25.90
C VAL A 225 -17.34 2.27 26.60
N GLU A 226 -16.84 2.27 27.84
CA GLU A 226 -16.77 3.46 28.69
C GLU A 226 -15.61 4.40 28.31
N GLY A 227 -15.85 5.70 28.48
CA GLY A 227 -14.83 6.75 28.36
C GLY A 227 -14.42 7.12 26.93
N TRP A 228 -15.15 6.66 25.91
CA TRP A 228 -14.90 7.06 24.52
C TRP A 228 -15.56 8.41 24.20
N GLU A 229 -14.77 9.37 23.73
CA GLU A 229 -15.26 10.61 23.15
C GLU A 229 -15.45 10.42 21.63
N GLU A 230 -16.67 10.56 21.14
CA GLU A 230 -16.97 10.41 19.71
C GLU A 230 -17.32 11.75 19.07
N THR A 231 -16.64 12.07 17.97
CA THR A 231 -16.97 13.19 17.08
C THR A 231 -17.31 12.67 15.69
N SER A 232 -18.08 13.44 14.92
CA SER A 232 -18.45 13.08 13.55
C SER A 232 -18.19 14.24 12.61
N GLU A 233 -17.41 13.96 11.57
CA GLU A 233 -17.05 14.90 10.51
C GLU A 233 -18.02 14.73 9.35
N ARG A 234 -19.18 15.38 9.47
CA ARG A 234 -20.27 15.21 8.49
C ARG A 234 -19.90 15.73 7.11
N ASP A 235 -19.09 16.78 7.03
CA ASP A 235 -18.68 17.42 5.77
C ASP A 235 -17.25 17.05 5.35
N MET A 236 -17.05 15.77 5.02
CA MET A 236 -15.75 15.30 4.51
C MET A 236 -15.36 15.98 3.19
N ARG A 237 -16.36 16.43 2.40
CA ARG A 237 -16.11 17.15 1.14
C ARG A 237 -15.51 18.54 1.41
N GLY A 238 -16.12 19.32 2.30
CA GLY A 238 -15.57 20.61 2.69
C GLY A 238 -14.17 20.49 3.29
N LEU A 239 -13.92 19.45 4.10
CA LEU A 239 -12.58 19.19 4.65
C LEU A 239 -11.55 18.91 3.55
N VAL A 240 -11.86 18.07 2.56
CA VAL A 240 -10.93 17.80 1.46
C VAL A 240 -10.76 19.03 0.57
N GLU A 241 -11.82 19.79 0.29
CA GLU A 241 -11.74 21.03 -0.50
C GLU A 241 -10.86 22.09 0.18
N GLY A 242 -10.99 22.25 1.50
CA GLY A 242 -10.12 23.10 2.31
C GLY A 242 -8.66 22.64 2.24
N ALA A 243 -8.40 21.34 2.45
CA ALA A 243 -7.06 20.78 2.30
C ALA A 243 -6.46 20.99 0.90
N LEU A 244 -7.25 20.91 -0.15
CA LEU A 244 -6.80 21.18 -1.52
C LEU A 244 -6.50 22.67 -1.74
N ALA A 245 -7.27 23.57 -1.14
CA ALA A 245 -6.99 25.01 -1.16
C ALA A 245 -5.66 25.31 -0.46
N ASP A 246 -5.44 24.73 0.73
CA ASP A 246 -4.20 24.83 1.50
C ASP A 246 -2.97 24.43 0.66
N LEU A 247 -3.06 23.29 -0.02
CA LEU A 247 -1.96 22.81 -0.87
C LEU A 247 -1.70 23.72 -2.08
N ARG A 248 -2.75 24.30 -2.69
CA ARG A 248 -2.61 25.27 -3.80
C ARG A 248 -1.94 26.57 -3.34
N GLU A 249 -2.15 26.96 -2.10
CA GLU A 249 -1.50 28.12 -1.47
C GLU A 249 -0.06 27.81 -0.99
N GLY A 250 0.43 26.59 -1.21
CA GLY A 250 1.78 26.19 -0.82
C GLY A 250 1.94 25.93 0.69
N ARG A 251 0.85 25.69 1.42
CA ARG A 251 0.93 25.25 2.83
C ARG A 251 1.59 23.88 2.93
N GLU A 252 2.11 23.60 4.13
CA GLU A 252 2.83 22.36 4.42
C GLU A 252 1.95 21.11 4.23
N VAL A 253 2.58 20.03 3.79
CA VAL A 253 1.95 18.71 3.74
C VAL A 253 1.90 18.12 5.15
N THR A 254 0.70 18.02 5.71
CA THR A 254 0.42 17.50 7.05
C THR A 254 -0.63 16.40 6.96
N ALA A 255 -0.97 15.74 8.07
CA ALA A 255 -2.09 14.79 8.09
C ALA A 255 -3.42 15.46 7.65
N ALA A 256 -3.63 16.72 8.04
CA ALA A 256 -4.83 17.49 7.67
C ALA A 256 -4.90 17.80 6.17
N THR A 257 -3.79 17.81 5.44
CA THR A 257 -3.79 18.03 3.98
C THR A 257 -3.60 16.74 3.18
N PHE A 258 -2.92 15.73 3.74
CA PHE A 258 -2.61 14.46 3.08
C PHE A 258 -3.61 13.35 3.41
N GLU A 259 -3.79 13.01 4.70
CA GLU A 259 -4.60 11.87 5.12
C GLU A 259 -6.09 12.11 4.89
N VAL A 260 -6.55 13.36 5.04
CA VAL A 260 -7.95 13.75 4.83
C VAL A 260 -8.46 13.38 3.45
N GLN A 261 -7.59 13.43 2.42
CA GLN A 261 -7.97 13.05 1.06
C GLN A 261 -8.31 11.56 0.98
N ILE A 262 -7.54 10.71 1.67
CA ILE A 262 -7.79 9.26 1.71
C ILE A 262 -8.99 8.96 2.61
N GLN A 263 -9.14 9.64 3.74
CA GLN A 263 -10.30 9.51 4.63
C GLN A 263 -11.60 9.94 3.93
N TYR A 264 -11.55 10.98 3.08
CA TYR A 264 -12.67 11.37 2.21
C TYR A 264 -13.05 10.24 1.25
N CYS A 265 -12.07 9.58 0.61
CA CYS A 265 -12.35 8.40 -0.23
C CYS A 265 -13.02 7.29 0.57
N ILE A 266 -12.51 6.97 1.76
CA ILE A 266 -13.07 5.93 2.64
C ILE A 266 -14.50 6.27 3.07
N ALA A 267 -14.82 7.55 3.25
CA ALA A 267 -16.18 8.00 3.60
C ALA A 267 -17.15 8.05 2.40
N THR A 268 -16.66 7.89 1.16
CA THR A 268 -17.42 8.13 -0.08
C THR A 268 -17.59 6.82 -0.87
N ARG A 269 -18.83 6.34 -0.99
CA ARG A 269 -19.18 5.04 -1.62
C ARG A 269 -18.71 4.91 -3.06
N GLU A 270 -18.67 6.00 -3.81
CA GLU A 270 -18.24 6.03 -5.21
C GLU A 270 -16.72 5.92 -5.36
N LEU A 271 -15.96 6.14 -4.28
CA LEU A 271 -14.49 6.18 -4.28
C LEU A 271 -13.88 4.94 -3.63
N ALA A 272 -14.48 4.43 -2.56
CA ALA A 272 -14.07 3.19 -1.91
C ALA A 272 -15.28 2.33 -1.57
N TYR A 273 -15.22 1.06 -1.97
CA TYR A 273 -16.30 0.09 -1.85
C TYR A 273 -15.70 -1.33 -1.81
N PRO A 274 -16.47 -2.35 -1.38
CA PRO A 274 -16.01 -3.73 -1.45
C PRO A 274 -15.68 -4.13 -2.89
N TRP A 275 -14.60 -4.88 -3.11
CA TRP A 275 -14.19 -5.26 -4.46
C TRP A 275 -15.29 -6.07 -5.15
N GLU A 276 -15.66 -5.70 -6.38
CA GLU A 276 -16.61 -6.48 -7.19
C GLU A 276 -16.07 -7.90 -7.46
N ARG A 277 -14.75 -8.01 -7.55
CA ARG A 277 -14.01 -9.26 -7.67
C ARG A 277 -12.70 -9.13 -6.92
N ASP A 278 -12.35 -10.18 -6.16
CA ASP A 278 -11.05 -10.30 -5.51
C ASP A 278 -10.17 -11.41 -6.10
N ASP A 279 -8.92 -11.41 -5.65
CA ASP A 279 -7.86 -12.34 -5.98
C ASP A 279 -7.33 -13.04 -4.71
N ASN A 280 -8.08 -13.03 -3.60
CA ASN A 280 -7.65 -13.59 -2.32
C ASN A 280 -7.28 -15.07 -2.46
N GLY A 281 -8.17 -15.86 -3.09
CA GLY A 281 -7.93 -17.28 -3.32
C GLY A 281 -6.72 -17.57 -4.21
N LEU A 282 -6.46 -16.74 -5.22
CA LEU A 282 -5.29 -16.86 -6.10
C LEU A 282 -4.00 -16.55 -5.35
N LEU A 283 -4.02 -15.55 -4.47
CA LEU A 283 -2.84 -15.00 -3.81
C LEU A 283 -2.64 -15.50 -2.38
N GLY A 284 -3.45 -16.48 -1.94
CA GLY A 284 -3.37 -17.10 -0.63
C GLY A 284 -3.71 -16.16 0.53
N VAL A 285 -4.52 -15.13 0.29
CA VAL A 285 -5.08 -14.27 1.34
C VAL A 285 -6.35 -14.90 1.87
N ARG A 286 -6.47 -14.98 3.19
CA ARG A 286 -7.65 -15.52 3.85
C ARG A 286 -8.53 -14.37 4.32
N GLU A 287 -9.84 -14.51 4.14
CA GLU A 287 -10.80 -13.61 4.76
C GLU A 287 -10.86 -13.86 6.27
N TRP A 288 -10.86 -12.77 7.04
CA TRP A 288 -10.87 -12.76 8.50
C TRP A 288 -12.29 -12.77 9.04
N GLY A 289 -12.50 -13.53 10.11
CA GLY A 289 -13.70 -13.43 10.94
C GLY A 289 -13.58 -12.31 11.97
N SER A 290 -14.59 -12.21 12.83
CA SER A 290 -14.60 -11.23 13.92
C SER A 290 -13.50 -11.48 14.95
N GLU A 291 -13.15 -12.73 15.21
CA GLU A 291 -12.14 -13.12 16.21
C GLU A 291 -10.77 -12.56 15.85
N GLU A 292 -10.35 -12.67 14.58
CA GLU A 292 -9.04 -12.16 14.16
C GLU A 292 -8.95 -10.63 14.20
N VAL A 293 -10.07 -9.93 13.92
CA VAL A 293 -10.14 -8.48 14.07
C VAL A 293 -10.05 -8.09 15.55
N GLU A 294 -10.73 -8.82 16.44
CA GLU A 294 -10.67 -8.62 17.89
C GLU A 294 -9.26 -8.84 18.45
N GLU A 295 -8.60 -9.94 18.05
CA GLU A 295 -7.22 -10.23 18.41
C GLU A 295 -6.25 -9.16 17.92
N LEU A 296 -6.44 -8.65 16.69
CA LEU A 296 -5.63 -7.55 16.18
C LEU A 296 -5.81 -6.28 17.00
N VAL A 297 -7.05 -5.90 17.33
CA VAL A 297 -7.33 -4.75 18.19
C VAL A 297 -6.64 -4.91 19.54
N GLN A 298 -6.73 -6.10 20.16
CA GLN A 298 -6.10 -6.37 21.44
C GLN A 298 -4.57 -6.26 21.37
N ARG A 299 -3.94 -6.82 20.34
CA ARG A 299 -2.49 -6.70 20.10
C ARG A 299 -2.05 -5.26 19.88
N VAL A 300 -2.80 -4.50 19.08
CA VAL A 300 -2.49 -3.10 18.82
C VAL A 300 -2.62 -2.28 20.10
N ALA A 301 -3.71 -2.43 20.86
CA ALA A 301 -3.91 -1.71 22.10
C ALA A 301 -2.87 -2.05 23.19
N GLY A 302 -2.40 -3.30 23.25
CA GLY A 302 -1.36 -3.71 24.20
C GLY A 302 0.06 -3.23 23.85
N GLY A 303 0.27 -2.76 22.61
CA GLY A 303 1.57 -2.24 22.13
C GLY A 303 1.66 -0.72 22.05
N VAL A 304 0.59 0.00 22.39
CA VAL A 304 0.51 1.47 22.42
C VAL A 304 0.64 1.98 23.85
#